data_AF-A0A1M6E8J0-F1
#
_entry.id   AF-A0A1M6E8J0-F1
#
_cell.length_a   1.000
_cell.length_b   1.000
_cell.length_c   1.000
_cell.angle_alpha   90.00
_cell.angle_beta   90.00
_cell.angle_gamma   90.00
#
_symmetry.space_group_name_H-M   'P 1'
#
loop_
_entity.id
_entity.type
_entity.pdbx_description
1 polymer ?
#
loop_
_entity_poly.entity_id
_entity_poly.type
_entity_poly.pdbx_seq_one_letter_code
_entity_poly.pdbx_strand_id
1 'polypeptide(L)'
;MEIRPMEPGDEAGAVAASLSADTLFARAGVVLPPDDPRELFDHAAVLVAVEDGAVRGLAATVALDGGVHLEQLAVHADHGRRGIGSALTEAVCAGAWAAGRPRVTLTTFRDLPWNGPWYAARGFAELPRAEWGAGLRELWEREEPIRVRPRTAMVRLPGAPV
;
A
#
# COMPACT_ATOMS: atom_id res chain seq x y z
N MET A 1 -7.51 4.15 -17.82
CA MET A 1 -6.76 3.44 -16.77
C MET A 1 -7.47 2.15 -16.46
N GLU A 2 -6.74 1.05 -16.52
CA GLU A 2 -7.20 -0.30 -16.15
C GLU A 2 -6.53 -0.70 -14.82
N ILE A 3 -7.26 -1.38 -13.94
CA ILE A 3 -6.69 -2.01 -12.75
C ILE A 3 -6.92 -3.51 -12.86
N ARG A 4 -5.83 -4.28 -12.78
CA ARG A 4 -5.85 -5.74 -12.93
C ARG A 4 -4.71 -6.39 -12.14
N PRO A 5 -4.75 -7.71 -11.89
CA PRO A 5 -3.60 -8.44 -11.38
C PRO A 5 -2.35 -8.21 -12.24
N MET A 6 -1.20 -8.17 -11.59
CA MET A 6 0.11 -8.10 -12.25
C MET A 6 0.35 -9.37 -13.07
N GLU A 7 0.79 -9.20 -14.30
CA GLU A 7 1.24 -10.28 -15.19
C GLU A 7 2.77 -10.27 -15.28
N PRO A 8 3.43 -11.38 -15.71
CA PRO A 8 4.89 -11.42 -15.80
C PRO A 8 5.51 -10.30 -16.67
N GLY A 9 4.79 -9.83 -17.69
CA GLY A 9 5.24 -8.72 -18.54
C GLY A 9 5.23 -7.34 -17.87
N ASP A 10 4.54 -7.19 -16.74
CA ASP A 10 4.40 -5.92 -16.02
C ASP A 10 5.55 -5.65 -15.04
N GLU A 11 6.34 -6.67 -14.68
CA GLU A 11 7.32 -6.59 -13.58
C GLU A 11 8.24 -5.38 -13.71
N ALA A 12 8.83 -5.17 -14.89
CA ALA A 12 9.73 -4.05 -15.12
C ALA A 12 9.03 -2.69 -14.89
N GLY A 13 7.76 -2.58 -15.27
CA GLY A 13 6.95 -1.38 -15.04
C GLY A 13 6.56 -1.20 -13.58
N ALA A 14 6.25 -2.29 -12.87
CA ALA A 14 5.94 -2.28 -11.44
C ALA A 14 7.17 -1.87 -10.61
N VAL A 15 8.35 -2.44 -10.89
CA VAL A 15 9.62 -2.03 -10.29
C VAL A 15 9.90 -0.55 -10.54
N ALA A 16 9.74 -0.08 -11.79
CA ALA A 16 9.96 1.33 -12.12
C ALA A 16 8.99 2.27 -11.37
N ALA A 17 7.71 1.88 -11.23
CA ALA A 17 6.74 2.65 -10.47
C ALA A 17 7.09 2.71 -8.97
N SER A 18 7.56 1.60 -8.39
CA SER A 18 8.02 1.52 -7.00
C SER A 18 9.20 2.47 -6.74
N LEU A 19 10.30 2.28 -7.48
CA LEU A 19 11.51 3.08 -7.32
C LEU A 19 11.26 4.57 -7.58
N SER A 20 10.37 4.89 -8.53
CA SER A 20 9.95 6.27 -8.81
C SER A 20 9.18 6.87 -7.64
N ALA A 21 8.30 6.11 -6.99
CA ALA A 21 7.54 6.57 -5.82
C ALA A 21 8.45 6.91 -4.63
N ASP A 22 9.54 6.16 -4.43
CA ASP A 22 10.47 6.39 -3.31
C ASP A 22 11.18 7.75 -3.36
N THR A 23 11.29 8.34 -4.55
CA THR A 23 11.80 9.69 -4.71
C THR A 23 10.98 10.74 -3.95
N LEU A 24 9.71 10.47 -3.68
CA LEU A 24 8.85 11.34 -2.87
C LEU A 24 9.28 11.35 -1.40
N PHE A 25 9.69 10.21 -0.85
CA PHE A 25 10.23 10.12 0.52
C PHE A 25 11.57 10.86 0.61
N ALA A 26 12.47 10.67 -0.36
CA ALA A 26 13.74 11.38 -0.41
C ALA A 26 13.56 12.91 -0.45
N ARG A 27 12.62 13.42 -1.27
CA ARG A 27 12.27 14.86 -1.33
C ARG A 27 11.72 15.40 0.00
N ALA A 28 11.16 14.53 0.83
CA ALA A 28 10.62 14.85 2.15
C ALA A 28 11.62 14.70 3.30
N GLY A 29 12.90 14.41 2.98
CA GLY A 29 13.93 14.14 3.98
C GLY A 29 13.78 12.78 4.68
N VAL A 30 13.04 11.84 4.08
CA VAL A 30 12.87 10.49 4.59
C VAL A 30 13.77 9.56 3.79
N VAL A 31 14.78 9.00 4.46
CA VAL A 31 15.70 8.02 3.88
C VAL A 31 15.25 6.64 4.34
N LEU A 32 14.88 5.79 3.39
CA LEU A 32 14.56 4.39 3.62
C LEU A 32 15.78 3.53 3.30
N PRO A 33 15.96 2.38 3.98
CA PRO A 33 16.90 1.37 3.53
C PRO A 33 16.56 0.95 2.09
N PRO A 34 17.56 0.54 1.29
CA PRO A 34 17.30 0.00 -0.03
C PRO A 34 16.46 -1.27 0.08
N ASP A 35 15.51 -1.42 -0.82
CA ASP A 35 14.70 -2.62 -1.03
C ASP A 35 14.75 -3.07 -2.49
N ASP A 36 14.45 -4.34 -2.76
CA ASP A 36 14.12 -4.82 -4.10
C ASP A 36 12.61 -5.09 -4.14
N PRO A 37 11.82 -4.29 -4.87
CA PRO A 37 10.37 -4.50 -5.00
C PRO A 37 9.99 -5.90 -5.49
N ARG A 38 10.91 -6.63 -6.16
CA ARG A 38 10.65 -8.00 -6.61
C ARG A 38 10.46 -8.98 -5.46
N GLU A 39 11.18 -8.80 -4.34
CA GLU A 39 11.02 -9.67 -3.17
C GLU A 39 9.58 -9.63 -2.64
N LEU A 40 8.92 -8.47 -2.75
CA LEU A 40 7.51 -8.31 -2.43
C LEU A 40 6.59 -9.06 -3.41
N PHE A 41 6.90 -8.99 -4.70
CA PHE A 41 6.07 -9.62 -5.73
C PHE A 41 6.07 -11.15 -5.65
N ASP A 42 7.11 -11.76 -5.08
CA ASP A 42 7.23 -13.21 -4.90
C ASP A 42 6.23 -13.78 -3.88
N HIS A 43 5.70 -12.97 -2.96
CA HIS A 43 4.83 -13.44 -1.88
C HIS A 43 3.53 -12.65 -1.71
N ALA A 44 3.40 -11.49 -2.36
CA ALA A 44 2.20 -10.66 -2.31
C ALA A 44 1.33 -10.85 -3.56
N ALA A 45 0.02 -10.70 -3.39
CA ALA A 45 -0.89 -10.49 -4.52
C ALA A 45 -0.77 -9.02 -4.96
N VAL A 46 -0.39 -8.79 -6.22
CA VAL A 46 -0.14 -7.45 -6.77
C VAL A 46 -1.21 -7.08 -7.78
N LEU A 47 -1.84 -5.91 -7.58
CA LEU A 47 -2.62 -5.21 -8.59
C LEU A 47 -1.77 -4.12 -9.23
N VAL A 48 -1.87 -3.96 -10.55
CA VAL A 48 -1.25 -2.87 -11.29
C VAL A 48 -2.31 -1.94 -11.87
N ALA A 49 -1.98 -0.65 -11.92
CA ALA A 49 -2.74 0.34 -12.67
C ALA A 49 -2.02 0.60 -14.00
N VAL A 50 -2.67 0.26 -15.11
CA VAL A 50 -2.12 0.40 -16.46
C VAL A 50 -2.80 1.55 -17.20
N GLU A 51 -1.98 2.40 -17.81
CA GLU A 51 -2.42 3.51 -18.65
C GLU A 51 -1.49 3.60 -19.87
N ASP A 52 -2.09 3.66 -21.06
CA ASP A 52 -1.38 3.68 -22.34
C ASP A 52 -0.38 2.53 -22.50
N GLY A 53 -0.77 1.33 -22.04
CA GLY A 53 0.04 0.11 -22.12
C GLY A 53 1.21 0.04 -21.14
N ALA A 54 1.32 0.98 -20.20
CA ALA A 54 2.40 0.99 -19.21
C ALA A 54 1.86 1.01 -17.77
N VAL A 55 2.56 0.30 -16.88
CA VAL A 55 2.28 0.31 -15.44
C VAL A 55 2.62 1.69 -14.86
N ARG A 56 1.63 2.31 -14.22
CA ARG A 56 1.75 3.64 -13.59
C ARG A 56 1.69 3.58 -12.07
N GLY A 57 1.29 2.44 -11.51
CA GLY A 57 1.28 2.20 -10.08
C GLY A 57 0.94 0.75 -9.76
N LEU A 58 1.16 0.37 -8.50
CA LEU A 58 0.88 -0.95 -7.98
C LEU A 58 0.33 -0.88 -6.56
N ALA A 59 -0.44 -1.90 -6.18
CA ALA A 59 -0.78 -2.20 -4.80
C ALA A 59 -0.46 -3.67 -4.52
N ALA A 60 0.40 -3.92 -3.53
CA ALA A 60 0.78 -5.26 -3.10
C ALA A 60 0.10 -5.59 -1.78
N THR A 61 -0.48 -6.79 -1.70
CA THR A 61 -1.30 -7.20 -0.56
C THR A 61 -0.99 -8.62 -0.11
N VAL A 62 -1.09 -8.85 1.19
CA VAL A 62 -1.00 -10.18 1.80
C VAL A 62 -2.22 -10.49 2.66
N ALA A 63 -2.45 -11.77 2.94
CA ALA A 63 -3.41 -12.18 3.95
C ALA A 63 -2.79 -12.00 5.35
N LEU A 64 -3.48 -11.30 6.24
CA LEU A 64 -2.98 -11.01 7.59
C LEU A 64 -4.12 -10.98 8.60
N ASP A 65 -3.99 -11.73 9.70
CA ASP A 65 -4.94 -11.71 10.83
C ASP A 65 -6.43 -11.85 10.41
N GLY A 66 -6.68 -12.72 9.43
CA GLY A 66 -8.01 -13.00 8.86
C GLY A 66 -8.52 -11.95 7.86
N GLY A 67 -7.80 -10.84 7.67
CA GLY A 67 -8.10 -9.79 6.69
C GLY A 67 -7.05 -9.70 5.57
N VAL A 68 -7.02 -8.53 4.93
CA VAL A 68 -5.99 -8.17 3.94
C VAL A 68 -5.09 -7.08 4.56
N HIS A 69 -3.80 -7.15 4.28
CA HIS A 69 -2.85 -6.10 4.60
C HIS A 69 -2.28 -5.53 3.30
N LEU A 70 -2.39 -4.21 3.13
CA LEU A 70 -1.79 -3.45 2.04
C LEU A 70 -0.35 -3.13 2.44
N GLU A 71 0.59 -3.94 1.98
CA GLU A 71 2.02 -3.80 2.28
C GLU A 71 2.65 -2.65 1.51
N GLN A 72 2.24 -2.46 0.26
CA GLN A 72 2.77 -1.39 -0.56
C GLN A 72 1.69 -0.78 -1.44
N LEU A 73 1.73 0.54 -1.54
CA LEU A 73 1.04 1.32 -2.56
C LEU A 73 2.07 2.27 -3.18
N ALA A 74 2.36 2.09 -4.46
CA ALA A 74 3.29 2.94 -5.19
C ALA A 74 2.63 3.48 -6.46
N VAL A 75 2.84 4.76 -6.74
CA VAL A 75 2.43 5.40 -8.00
C VAL A 75 3.67 6.12 -8.52
N HIS A 76 3.99 5.89 -9.79
CA HIS A 76 5.10 6.56 -10.46
C HIS A 76 4.98 8.08 -10.24
N ALA A 77 6.08 8.74 -9.86
CA ALA A 77 6.06 10.13 -9.38
C ALA A 77 5.41 11.10 -10.39
N ASP A 78 5.72 10.94 -11.69
CA ASP A 78 5.14 11.75 -12.78
C ASP A 78 3.64 11.50 -13.02
N HIS A 79 3.07 10.45 -12.42
CA HIS A 79 1.67 10.07 -12.52
C HIS A 79 0.92 10.26 -11.19
N GLY A 80 1.57 10.88 -10.20
CA GLY A 80 0.95 11.26 -8.93
C GLY A 80 -0.21 12.23 -9.12
N ARG A 81 -1.11 12.33 -8.12
CA ARG A 81 -2.27 13.23 -8.11
C ARG A 81 -3.28 13.05 -9.25
N ARG A 82 -3.25 11.91 -9.96
CA ARG A 82 -4.18 11.56 -11.05
C ARG A 82 -5.25 10.54 -10.64
N GLY A 83 -5.43 10.32 -9.33
CA GLY A 83 -6.42 9.37 -8.80
C GLY A 83 -5.98 7.89 -8.79
N ILE A 84 -4.82 7.56 -9.35
CA ILE A 84 -4.29 6.18 -9.46
C ILE A 84 -4.22 5.49 -8.10
N GLY A 85 -3.58 6.11 -7.10
CA GLY A 85 -3.45 5.54 -5.75
C GLY A 85 -4.81 5.31 -5.08
N SER A 86 -5.77 6.23 -5.27
CA SER A 86 -7.13 6.04 -4.77
C SER A 86 -7.78 4.83 -5.43
N ALA A 87 -7.71 4.72 -6.76
CA ALA A 87 -8.34 3.65 -7.49
C ALA A 87 -7.75 2.27 -7.14
N LEU A 88 -6.43 2.17 -6.97
CA LEU A 88 -5.77 0.96 -6.48
C LEU A 88 -6.23 0.59 -5.06
N THR A 89 -6.32 1.57 -4.16
CA THR A 89 -6.77 1.36 -2.78
C THR A 89 -8.23 0.89 -2.72
N GLU A 90 -9.11 1.49 -3.52
CA GLU A 90 -10.50 1.05 -3.63
C GLU A 90 -10.60 -0.35 -4.25
N ALA A 91 -9.78 -0.68 -5.25
CA ALA A 91 -9.76 -2.01 -5.84
C ALA A 91 -9.34 -3.09 -4.81
N VAL A 92 -8.32 -2.81 -4.00
CA VAL A 92 -7.92 -3.68 -2.88
C VAL A 92 -9.06 -3.87 -1.89
N CYS A 93 -9.71 -2.78 -1.47
CA CYS A 93 -10.82 -2.85 -0.52
C CYS A 93 -12.01 -3.64 -1.09
N ALA A 94 -12.44 -3.33 -2.31
CA ALA A 94 -13.52 -4.04 -2.99
C ALA A 94 -13.22 -5.53 -3.14
N GLY A 95 -11.99 -5.90 -3.53
CA GLY A 95 -11.55 -7.30 -3.61
C GLY A 95 -11.59 -8.00 -2.25
N ALA A 96 -11.15 -7.33 -1.18
CA ALA A 96 -11.21 -7.87 0.18
C ALA A 96 -12.66 -8.13 0.61
N TRP A 97 -13.58 -7.19 0.35
CA TRP A 97 -15.00 -7.33 0.69
C TRP A 97 -15.69 -8.44 -0.10
N ALA A 98 -15.43 -8.51 -1.42
CA ALA A 98 -15.97 -9.57 -2.27
C ALA A 98 -15.50 -10.97 -1.82
N ALA A 99 -14.29 -11.06 -1.26
CA ALA A 99 -13.74 -12.27 -0.66
C ALA A 99 -14.19 -12.51 0.80
N GLY A 100 -15.15 -11.72 1.33
CA GLY A 100 -15.67 -11.87 2.69
C GLY A 100 -14.68 -11.51 3.79
N ARG A 101 -13.61 -10.76 3.48
CA ARG A 101 -12.61 -10.35 4.47
C ARG A 101 -13.18 -9.24 5.34
N PRO A 102 -12.94 -9.22 6.67
CA PRO A 102 -13.58 -8.27 7.57
C PRO A 102 -12.86 -6.93 7.68
N ARG A 103 -11.64 -6.81 7.12
CA ARG A 103 -10.84 -5.58 7.17
C ARG A 103 -9.74 -5.53 6.12
N VAL A 104 -9.32 -4.32 5.79
CA VAL A 104 -8.03 -4.01 5.16
C VAL A 104 -7.19 -3.22 6.15
N THR A 105 -5.95 -3.62 6.34
CA THR A 105 -4.99 -2.92 7.22
C THR A 105 -3.79 -2.42 6.43
N LEU A 106 -3.05 -1.46 6.98
CA LEU A 106 -1.76 -1.00 6.46
C LEU A 106 -0.92 -0.40 7.58
N THR A 107 0.37 -0.25 7.35
CA THR A 107 1.28 0.56 8.15
C THR A 107 1.78 1.72 7.29
N THR A 108 1.92 2.90 7.88
CA THR A 108 2.35 4.07 7.12
C THR A 108 2.95 5.16 8.00
N PHE A 109 3.57 6.18 7.41
CA PHE A 109 4.02 7.35 8.16
C PHE A 109 2.82 8.18 8.63
N ARG A 110 2.78 8.47 9.93
CA ARG A 110 1.63 9.12 10.59
C ARG A 110 1.34 10.51 10.02
N ASP A 111 2.39 11.30 9.80
CA ASP A 111 2.24 12.75 9.57
C ASP A 111 2.53 13.21 8.13
N LEU A 112 2.92 12.30 7.24
CA LEU A 112 3.18 12.66 5.84
C LEU A 112 1.87 12.85 5.07
N PRO A 113 1.67 13.96 4.32
CA PRO A 113 0.39 14.27 3.68
C PRO A 113 -0.16 13.20 2.72
N TRP A 114 0.71 12.41 2.08
CA TRP A 114 0.33 11.33 1.17
C TRP A 114 0.16 9.96 1.87
N ASN A 115 0.34 9.90 3.19
CA ASN A 115 0.25 8.69 4.00
C ASN A 115 -0.91 8.80 5.01
N GLY A 116 -0.66 8.91 6.32
CA GLY A 116 -1.70 8.87 7.36
C GLY A 116 -2.95 9.73 7.04
N PRO A 117 -2.80 11.05 6.78
CA PRO A 117 -3.92 11.92 6.42
C PRO A 117 -4.61 11.52 5.10
N TRP A 118 -3.85 11.02 4.13
CA TRP A 118 -4.38 10.58 2.84
C TRP A 118 -5.25 9.33 2.95
N TYR A 119 -4.82 8.36 3.76
CA TYR A 119 -5.60 7.16 4.07
C TYR A 119 -6.81 7.50 4.95
N ALA A 120 -6.66 8.43 5.90
CA ALA A 120 -7.77 8.89 6.72
C ALA A 120 -8.92 9.47 5.89
N ALA A 121 -8.59 10.30 4.89
CA ALA A 121 -9.55 10.83 3.91
C ALA A 121 -10.13 9.75 2.95
N ARG A 122 -9.78 8.48 3.12
CA ARG A 122 -10.25 7.32 2.33
C ARG A 122 -10.87 6.24 3.22
N GLY A 123 -11.36 6.63 4.39
CA GLY A 123 -12.07 5.75 5.32
C GLY A 123 -11.19 4.80 6.13
N PHE A 124 -9.87 5.00 6.13
CA PHE A 124 -9.01 4.31 7.09
C PHE A 124 -8.98 5.08 8.42
N ALA A 125 -8.95 4.37 9.54
CA ALA A 125 -8.75 4.94 10.87
C ALA A 125 -7.48 4.36 11.49
N GLU A 126 -6.86 5.07 12.44
CA GLU A 126 -5.77 4.49 13.25
C GLU A 126 -6.28 3.23 13.97
N LEU A 127 -5.51 2.14 13.90
CA LEU A 127 -5.80 0.87 14.57
C LEU A 127 -5.02 0.81 15.89
N PRO A 128 -5.69 0.87 17.07
CA PRO A 128 -5.02 0.82 18.35
C PRO A 128 -4.20 -0.46 18.54
N ARG A 129 -3.02 -0.37 19.16
CA ARG A 129 -2.11 -1.51 19.37
C ARG A 129 -2.75 -2.66 20.17
N ALA A 130 -3.74 -2.36 21.02
CA ALA A 130 -4.50 -3.37 21.76
C ALA A 130 -5.33 -4.29 20.85
N GLU A 131 -5.72 -3.81 19.65
CA GLU A 131 -6.55 -4.54 18.69
C GLU A 131 -5.73 -5.29 17.61
N TRP A 132 -4.40 -5.19 17.67
CA TRP A 132 -3.55 -5.86 16.68
C TRP A 132 -3.65 -7.38 16.84
N GLY A 133 -3.62 -8.10 15.71
CA GLY A 133 -3.44 -9.55 15.73
C GLY A 133 -1.96 -9.93 15.88
N ALA A 134 -1.67 -11.22 15.84
CA ALA A 134 -0.29 -11.70 15.95
C ALA A 134 0.53 -11.32 14.70
N GLY A 135 -0.08 -11.43 13.50
CA GLY A 135 0.57 -11.12 12.24
C GLY A 135 0.97 -9.65 12.15
N LEU A 136 0.07 -8.73 12.49
CA LEU A 136 0.39 -7.29 12.48
C LEU A 136 1.48 -6.91 13.50
N ARG A 137 1.53 -7.57 14.66
CA ARG A 137 2.62 -7.36 15.62
C ARG A 137 3.97 -7.82 15.05
N GLU A 138 4.01 -8.99 14.43
CA GLU A 138 5.22 -9.52 13.81
C GLU A 138 5.68 -8.65 12.64
N LEU A 139 4.76 -8.30 11.73
CA LEU A 139 5.02 -7.39 10.62
C LEU A 139 5.55 -6.07 11.13
N TRP A 140 4.93 -5.51 12.16
CA TRP A 140 5.44 -4.31 12.82
C TRP A 140 6.89 -4.51 13.22
N GLU A 141 7.26 -5.55 13.97
CA GLU A 141 8.66 -5.74 14.36
C GLU A 141 9.63 -5.89 13.15
N ARG A 142 9.21 -6.53 12.05
CA ARG A 142 10.02 -6.60 10.82
C ARG A 142 10.23 -5.23 10.15
N GLU A 143 9.30 -4.30 10.32
CA GLU A 143 9.41 -2.94 9.79
C GLU A 143 10.34 -2.02 10.61
N GLU A 144 11.00 -2.51 11.67
CA GLU A 144 11.94 -1.71 12.46
C GLU A 144 12.93 -0.88 11.61
N PRO A 145 13.56 -1.43 10.56
CA PRO A 145 14.52 -0.68 9.75
C PRO A 145 13.91 0.50 8.99
N ILE A 146 12.59 0.48 8.74
CA ILE A 146 11.86 1.54 8.01
C ILE A 146 11.10 2.49 8.95
N ARG A 147 11.16 2.29 10.27
CA ARG A 147 10.57 3.19 11.29
C ARG A 147 11.42 4.44 11.56
N VAL A 148 11.90 5.09 10.50
CA VAL A 148 12.75 6.29 10.57
C VAL A 148 12.00 7.57 10.98
N ARG A 149 10.66 7.52 11.02
CA ARG A 149 9.74 8.58 11.47
C ARG A 149 8.53 7.95 12.16
N PRO A 150 7.70 8.72 12.91
CA PRO A 150 6.47 8.19 13.50
C PRO A 150 5.61 7.47 12.46
N ARG A 151 5.39 6.17 12.68
CA ARG A 151 4.51 5.33 11.89
C ARG A 151 3.26 4.98 12.69
N THR A 152 2.22 4.58 11.98
CA THR A 152 0.97 4.12 12.56
C THR A 152 0.42 2.96 11.74
N ALA A 153 -0.34 2.08 12.39
CA ALA A 153 -1.16 1.10 11.71
C ALA A 153 -2.56 1.69 11.51
N MET A 154 -3.14 1.46 10.34
CA MET A 154 -4.49 1.90 10.04
C MET A 154 -5.35 0.73 9.55
N VAL A 155 -6.66 0.87 9.70
CA VAL A 155 -7.65 -0.12 9.29
C VAL A 155 -8.79 0.55 8.57
N ARG A 156 -9.30 -0.08 7.51
CA ARG A 156 -10.59 0.21 6.91
C ARG A 156 -11.49 -1.01 7.06
N LEU A 157 -12.73 -0.77 7.46
CA LEU A 157 -13.78 -1.77 7.62
C LEU A 157 -14.78 -1.68 6.45
N PRO A 158 -15.55 -2.75 6.17
CA PRO A 158 -16.58 -2.68 5.15
C PRO A 158 -17.61 -1.61 5.50
N GLY A 159 -17.99 -0.79 4.52
CA GLY A 159 -18.95 0.29 4.72
C GLY A 159 -18.44 1.51 5.51
N ALA A 160 -17.15 1.59 5.82
CA ALA A 160 -16.56 2.78 6.42
C ALA A 160 -16.81 4.02 5.53
N PRO A 161 -17.23 5.16 6.10
CA PRO A 161 -17.47 6.37 5.35
C PRO A 161 -16.15 6.94 4.78
N VAL A 162 -16.24 7.59 3.63
CA VAL A 162 -15.16 8.33 2.96
C VAL A 162 -15.49 9.81 2.97
#